data_AF-A0A7W8QX27-F1
#
_entry.id   AF-A0A7W8QX27-F1
#
_cell.length_a   1.000
_cell.length_b   1.000
_cell.length_c   1.000
_cell.angle_alpha   90.00
_cell.angle_beta   90.00
_cell.angle_gamma   90.00
#
_symmetry.space_group_name_H-M   'P 1'
#
loop_
_entity.id
_entity.type
_entity.pdbx_description
1 polymer ?
#
loop_
_entity_poly.entity_id
_entity_poly.type
_entity_poly.pdbx_seq_one_letter_code
_entity_poly.pdbx_strand_id
1 'polypeptide(L)'
;MDPFNIIIRVDGAQVDLNIHPQEAGTYKIVYHGALIGEIFMGSDGENWEAITADELQPGGFPIYEYDETSGHQDILLDEATVQEIGRQINSQKEG
;
A
#
# COMPACT_ATOMS: atom_id res chain seq x y z
N MET A 1 4.55 9.63 -12.20
CA MET A 1 3.22 9.93 -11.64
C MET A 1 3.46 10.58 -10.29
N ASP A 2 2.76 11.67 -9.99
CA ASP A 2 2.87 12.33 -8.67
C ASP A 2 2.18 11.47 -7.59
N PRO A 3 2.52 11.65 -6.30
CA PRO A 3 1.80 10.98 -5.21
C PRO A 3 0.30 11.30 -5.22
N PHE A 4 -0.52 10.31 -4.87
CA PHE A 4 -1.99 10.42 -4.90
C PHE A 4 -2.64 9.62 -3.78
N ASN A 5 -3.90 9.92 -3.47
CA ASN A 5 -4.66 9.18 -2.46
C ASN A 5 -5.57 8.14 -3.11
N ILE A 6 -5.72 6.99 -2.46
CA ILE A 6 -6.77 6.02 -2.75
C ILE A 6 -7.55 5.72 -1.48
N ILE A 7 -8.79 5.26 -1.68
CA ILE A 7 -9.67 4.84 -0.59
C ILE A 7 -9.99 3.37 -0.80
N ILE A 8 -9.69 2.54 0.20
CA ILE A 8 -10.02 1.12 0.21
C ILE A 8 -10.94 0.79 1.40
N ARG A 9 -11.50 -0.43 1.40
CA ARG A 9 -12.24 -0.97 2.54
C ARG A 9 -11.51 -2.17 3.11
N VAL A 10 -11.20 -2.13 4.40
CA VAL A 10 -10.56 -3.21 5.15
C VAL A 10 -11.45 -3.52 6.35
N ASP A 11 -11.90 -4.77 6.48
CA ASP A 11 -12.81 -5.22 7.56
C ASP A 11 -14.06 -4.36 7.78
N GLY A 12 -14.59 -3.79 6.68
CA GLY A 12 -15.75 -2.92 6.69
C GLY A 12 -15.47 -1.46 7.08
N ALA A 13 -14.24 -1.13 7.49
CA ALA A 13 -13.77 0.23 7.70
C ALA A 13 -13.19 0.82 6.41
N GLN A 14 -13.38 2.13 6.21
CA GLN A 14 -12.79 2.85 5.09
C GLN A 14 -11.40 3.35 5.50
N VAL A 15 -10.40 3.08 4.65
CA VAL A 15 -9.00 3.44 4.88
C VAL A 15 -8.53 4.34 3.75
N ASP A 16 -7.94 5.48 4.11
CA ASP A 16 -7.29 6.41 3.17
C ASP A 16 -5.79 6.12 3.12
N LEU A 17 -5.27 5.83 1.93
CA LEU A 17 -3.87 5.52 1.70
C LEU A 17 -3.27 6.56 0.77
N ASN A 18 -2.07 7.03 1.11
CA ASN A 18 -1.27 7.85 0.22
C ASN A 18 -0.26 6.95 -0.52
N ILE A 19 -0.34 6.99 -1.85
CA ILE A 19 0.45 6.18 -2.77
C ILE A 19 1.56 7.04 -3.33
N HIS A 20 2.81 6.59 -3.14
CA HIS A 20 4.00 7.23 -3.67
C HIS A 20 4.62 6.36 -4.76
N PRO A 21 4.38 6.66 -6.06
CA PRO A 21 5.04 5.97 -7.16
C PRO A 21 6.57 6.04 -7.04
N GLN A 22 7.24 4.91 -7.22
CA GLN A 22 8.69 4.80 -7.27
C GLN A 22 9.14 4.44 -8.70
N GLU A 23 10.45 4.28 -8.88
CA GLU A 23 11.01 3.74 -10.12
C GLU A 23 10.57 2.27 -10.35
N ALA A 24 10.68 1.80 -11.58
CA ALA A 24 10.38 0.41 -11.98
C ALA A 24 8.96 -0.10 -11.66
N GLY A 25 7.99 0.80 -11.43
CA GLY A 25 6.59 0.41 -11.23
C GLY A 25 6.27 -0.15 -9.84
N THR A 26 7.11 0.16 -8.85
CA THR A 26 6.83 -0.07 -7.42
C THR A 26 6.12 1.14 -6.82
N TYR A 27 5.31 0.96 -5.77
CA TYR A 27 4.63 2.04 -5.08
C TYR A 27 4.80 1.88 -3.57
N LYS A 28 5.25 2.94 -2.90
CA LYS A 28 5.25 3.02 -1.44
C LYS A 28 3.84 3.33 -0.97
N ILE A 29 3.41 2.62 0.07
CA ILE A 29 2.10 2.74 0.69
C ILE A 29 2.26 3.42 2.04
N VAL A 30 1.65 4.59 2.17
CA VAL A 30 1.72 5.43 3.37
C VAL A 30 0.34 5.52 4.00
N TYR A 31 0.28 5.23 5.30
CA TYR A 31 -0.92 5.32 6.10
C TYR A 31 -0.67 6.21 7.32
N HIS A 32 -1.53 7.21 7.53
CA HIS A 32 -1.34 8.25 8.55
C HIS A 32 0.08 8.88 8.59
N GLY A 33 0.69 9.06 7.42
CA GLY A 33 2.02 9.68 7.28
C GLY A 33 3.20 8.75 7.57
N ALA A 34 2.94 7.48 7.87
CA ALA A 34 3.97 6.47 8.09
C ALA A 34 3.98 5.42 6.98
N LEU A 35 5.16 4.91 6.66
CA LEU A 35 5.31 3.86 5.65
C LEU A 35 4.82 2.53 6.24
N ILE A 36 3.90 1.87 5.55
CA ILE A 36 3.43 0.52 5.90
C ILE A 36 4.01 -0.56 4.99
N GLY A 37 4.50 -0.18 3.79
CA GLY A 37 5.22 -1.09 2.91
C GLY A 37 5.27 -0.62 1.46
N GLU A 38 5.60 -1.54 0.56
CA GLU A 38 5.64 -1.34 -0.89
C GLU A 38 4.76 -2.38 -1.59
N ILE A 39 4.13 -1.99 -2.69
CA ILE A 39 3.39 -2.87 -3.59
C ILE A 39 3.95 -2.78 -5.01
N PHE A 40 3.97 -3.89 -5.73
CA PHE A 40 4.45 -4.00 -7.10
C PHE A 40 3.69 -5.07 -7.87
N MET A 41 3.71 -4.98 -9.19
CA MET A 41 3.18 -6.06 -10.02
C MET A 41 4.12 -7.26 -9.90
N GLY A 42 3.55 -8.42 -9.58
CA GLY A 42 4.25 -9.68 -9.48
C GLY A 42 4.89 -10.10 -10.80
N SER A 43 5.81 -11.06 -10.71
CA SER A 43 6.60 -11.50 -11.87
C SER A 43 5.78 -12.18 -12.97
N ASP A 44 4.58 -12.67 -12.63
CA ASP A 44 3.60 -13.23 -13.56
C ASP A 44 2.85 -12.15 -14.37
N GLY A 45 2.89 -10.90 -13.92
CA GLY A 45 2.16 -9.78 -14.52
C GLY A 45 0.65 -9.81 -14.29
N GLU A 46 0.15 -10.71 -13.44
CA GLU A 46 -1.27 -10.92 -13.19
C GLU A 46 -1.67 -10.46 -11.78
N ASN A 47 -0.82 -10.71 -10.79
CA ASN A 47 -1.12 -10.44 -9.38
C ASN A 47 -0.22 -9.36 -8.83
N TRP A 48 -0.77 -8.52 -7.96
CA TRP A 48 0.02 -7.60 -7.16
C TRP A 48 0.65 -8.31 -5.97
N GLU A 49 1.88 -7.95 -5.63
CA GLU A 49 2.62 -8.46 -4.48
C GLU A 49 3.01 -7.28 -3.58
N ALA A 50 3.21 -7.55 -2.28
CA ALA A 50 3.58 -6.55 -1.30
C ALA A 50 4.75 -7.01 -0.42
N ILE A 51 5.53 -6.04 0.04
CA ILE A 51 6.55 -6.20 1.09
C ILE A 51 6.23 -5.19 2.19
N THR A 52 6.19 -5.63 3.44
CA THR A 52 5.85 -4.77 4.58
C THR A 52 7.00 -3.85 4.95
N ALA A 53 6.71 -2.74 5.63
CA ALA A 53 7.74 -1.81 6.10
C ALA A 53 8.76 -2.46 7.06
N ASP A 54 8.36 -3.49 7.80
CA ASP A 54 9.25 -4.24 8.70
C ASP A 54 10.29 -5.08 7.94
N GLU A 55 9.95 -5.53 6.74
CA GLU A 55 10.83 -6.26 5.84
C GLU A 55 11.71 -5.33 4.99
N LEU A 56 11.35 -4.05 4.92
CA LEU A 56 12.09 -3.00 4.22
C LEU A 56 13.11 -2.32 5.13
N GLN A 57 14.12 -1.71 4.53
CA GLN A 57 14.84 -0.61 5.18
C GLN A 57 14.09 0.69 4.89
N PRO A 58 13.53 1.38 5.91
CA PRO A 58 12.72 2.56 5.67
C PRO A 58 13.60 3.69 5.13
N GLY A 59 13.47 3.98 3.84
CA GLY A 59 14.19 5.05 3.16
C GLY A 59 13.68 6.45 3.50
N GLY A 60 13.62 6.81 4.80
CA GLY A 60 13.29 8.15 5.29
C GLY A 60 11.86 8.37 5.80
N PHE A 61 11.02 7.34 5.80
CA PHE A 61 9.71 7.39 6.46
C PHE A 61 9.80 6.84 7.88
N PRO A 62 9.04 7.38 8.85
CA PRO A 62 8.75 6.64 10.06
C PRO A 62 8.02 5.35 9.67
N ILE A 63 8.41 4.24 10.30
CA ILE A 63 7.65 3.00 10.21
C ILE A 63 6.35 3.21 10.98
N TYR A 64 5.24 2.76 10.43
CA TYR A 64 3.98 2.77 11.17
C TYR A 64 4.09 1.78 12.34
N GLU A 65 4.27 2.31 13.55
CA GLU A 65 4.19 1.50 14.75
C GLU A 65 2.72 1.22 15.05
N TYR A 66 2.37 -0.05 14.89
CA TYR A 66 1.05 -0.58 15.15
C TYR A 66 0.51 -0.17 16.53
N ASP A 67 -0.77 0.23 16.56
CA ASP A 67 -1.55 0.39 17.77
C ASP A 67 -2.65 -0.68 17.76
N GLU A 68 -2.69 -1.54 18.79
CA GLU A 68 -3.70 -2.60 18.94
C GLU A 68 -5.15 -2.12 18.88
N THR A 69 -5.37 -0.81 19.07
CA THR A 69 -6.69 -0.19 19.02
C THR A 69 -7.09 0.33 17.64
N SER A 70 -6.17 0.36 16.66
CA SER A 70 -6.42 0.98 15.34
C SER A 70 -7.20 0.10 14.38
N GLY A 71 -7.23 -1.23 14.56
CA GLY A 71 -8.00 -2.15 13.72
C GLY A 71 -7.51 -2.27 12.26
N HIS A 72 -6.32 -1.75 11.93
CA HIS A 72 -5.74 -1.76 10.59
C HIS A 72 -4.58 -2.75 10.46
N GLN A 73 -4.64 -3.82 11.26
CA GLN A 73 -3.52 -4.68 11.64
C GLN A 73 -2.81 -5.35 10.44
N ASP A 74 -3.47 -5.46 9.29
CA ASP A 74 -3.06 -6.40 8.23
C ASP A 74 -3.21 -5.86 6.79
N ILE A 75 -3.22 -4.53 6.57
CA ILE A 75 -3.48 -3.94 5.22
C ILE A 75 -2.62 -4.58 4.12
N LEU A 76 -1.35 -4.87 4.39
CA LEU A 76 -0.44 -5.52 3.42
C LEU A 76 -0.17 -7.01 3.71
N LEU A 77 -0.82 -7.58 4.73
CA LEU A 77 -0.76 -9.00 5.05
C LEU A 77 -1.92 -9.79 4.41
N ASP A 78 -3.01 -9.10 4.06
CA ASP A 78 -4.13 -9.67 3.32
C ASP A 78 -3.97 -9.50 1.80
N GLU A 79 -3.87 -10.62 1.10
CA GLU A 79 -3.73 -10.67 -0.36
C GLU A 79 -4.89 -9.98 -1.09
N ALA A 80 -6.13 -10.13 -0.60
CA ALA A 80 -7.29 -9.50 -1.24
C ALA A 80 -7.20 -7.97 -1.19
N THR A 81 -6.74 -7.42 -0.07
CA THR A 81 -6.46 -6.00 0.12
C THR A 81 -5.33 -5.53 -0.79
N VAL A 82 -4.23 -6.29 -0.91
CA VAL A 82 -3.12 -6.00 -1.84
C VAL A 82 -3.64 -5.93 -3.28
N GLN A 83 -4.44 -6.89 -3.73
CA GLN A 83 -5.02 -6.86 -5.07
C GLN A 83 -5.95 -5.65 -5.27
N GLU A 84 -6.72 -5.25 -4.26
CA GLU A 84 -7.59 -4.06 -4.35
C GLU A 84 -6.77 -2.77 -4.49
N ILE A 85 -5.72 -2.61 -3.69
CA ILE A 85 -4.79 -1.46 -3.81
C ILE A 85 -4.23 -1.40 -5.25
N GLY A 86 -3.75 -2.53 -5.77
CA GLY A 86 -3.22 -2.61 -7.12
C GLY A 86 -4.21 -2.23 -8.22
N ARG A 87 -5.47 -2.68 -8.10
CA ARG A 87 -6.56 -2.28 -9.01
C ARG A 87 -6.80 -0.77 -8.98
N GLN A 88 -6.88 -0.17 -7.79
CA GLN A 88 -7.06 1.28 -7.63
C GLN A 88 -5.90 2.05 -8.27
N ILE A 89 -4.66 1.60 -8.08
CA ILE A 89 -3.48 2.22 -8.71
C ILE A 89 -3.60 2.18 -10.24
N ASN A 90 -4.00 1.06 -10.83
CA ASN A 90 -4.17 0.98 -12.28
C ASN A 90 -5.29 1.91 -12.78
N SER A 91 -6.42 1.99 -12.08
CA SER A 91 -7.49 2.93 -12.44
C SER A 91 -7.03 4.39 -12.41
N GLN A 92 -6.13 4.76 -11.49
CA GLN A 92 -5.55 6.11 -11.43
C GLN A 92 -4.55 6.42 -12.56
N LYS A 93 -3.97 5.40 -13.22
CA LYS A 93 -3.07 5.60 -14.37
C LYS A 93 -3.81 5.84 -15.68
N GLU A 94 -5.03 5.33 -15.78
CA GLU A 94 -5.84 5.39 -17.00
C GLU A 94 -6.73 6.65 -17.08
N GLY A 95 -6.90 7.38 -15.97
CA GLY A 95 -7.65 8.63 -15.88
C GLY A 95 -6.80 9.85 -16.09
#